data_AF-A0A960QAL0-F1
#
_entry.id   AF-A0A960QAL0-F1
#
_cell.length_a   1.000
_cell.length_b   1.000
_cell.length_c   1.000
_cell.angle_alpha   90.00
_cell.angle_beta   90.00
_cell.angle_gamma   90.00
#
_symmetry.space_group_name_H-M   'P 1'
#
loop_
_entity.id
_entity.type
_entity.pdbx_description
1 polymer ?
#
loop_
_entity_poly.entity_id
_entity_poly.type
_entity_poly.pdbx_seq_one_letter_code
_entity_poly.pdbx_strand_id
1 'polypeptide(L)'
;MPAYVRRRPYRSLDPEFQARSRRRRRLLLGLATVAAVGVGAVAWWTRPQPPPTAPVPSAEQAGAVAVLGWSPATGGPPSPWIGPVLSRMLATALEGAGVPRIVGGSEIARVTRETRTEEWRADQDLVPAARNLGVGRLLVGTYRENGTGPESLTLELRMVDAHGARLGVATTEAPVAELGPAVARLAREVVAASGTETDPTVRGETDALDYYPKSALILEPYARGCLELDRGLPASARAYLRIAALADSDSAEVQRALAEAWGMIGDRTKSVELGARALELGADLPERWRLQAEAELDRWRGDPAAAAELLARWRQDRPGDLDPALAELRLRLAASDTDG
;
A
#
# COMPACT_ATOMS: atom_id res chain seq x y z
N MET A 1 35.40 -104.67 16.07
CA MET A 1 36.36 -104.63 14.95
C MET A 1 35.64 -104.17 13.70
N PRO A 2 36.32 -103.59 12.69
CA PRO A 2 37.53 -102.76 12.76
C PRO A 2 37.06 -101.30 13.06
N ALA A 3 37.57 -100.16 12.58
CA ALA A 3 38.79 -99.82 11.84
C ALA A 3 39.33 -98.45 12.31
N TYR A 4 40.55 -98.09 11.91
CA TYR A 4 41.22 -96.81 12.20
C TYR A 4 41.54 -96.13 10.86
N VAL A 5 41.12 -94.87 10.63
CA VAL A 5 41.51 -94.11 9.43
C VAL A 5 42.07 -92.74 9.82
N ARG A 6 43.19 -92.39 9.19
CA ARG A 6 44.15 -91.36 9.63
C ARG A 6 43.64 -89.93 9.50
N ARG A 7 43.96 -89.09 10.49
CA ARG A 7 43.98 -87.63 10.32
C ARG A 7 45.18 -87.22 9.43
N ARG A 8 44.95 -86.25 8.54
CA ARG A 8 45.98 -85.32 7.99
C ARG A 8 45.42 -83.89 8.05
N PRO A 9 46.29 -82.86 8.05
CA PRO A 9 46.05 -81.67 8.87
C PRO A 9 45.17 -80.60 8.21
N TYR A 10 44.66 -79.70 9.06
CA TYR A 10 44.03 -78.45 8.63
C TYR A 10 44.98 -77.61 7.79
N ARG A 11 44.54 -77.25 6.58
CA ARG A 11 45.07 -76.11 5.83
C ARG A 11 44.15 -74.93 6.15
N SER A 12 44.66 -73.94 6.86
CA SER A 12 43.90 -72.72 7.21
C SER A 12 43.48 -71.98 5.95
N LEU A 13 42.20 -71.61 5.86
CA LEU A 13 41.69 -70.66 4.87
C LEU A 13 41.72 -69.25 5.47
N ASP A 14 42.20 -68.30 4.68
CA ASP A 14 42.60 -66.98 5.18
C ASP A 14 41.42 -66.10 5.66
N PRO A 15 41.62 -65.30 6.73
CA PRO A 15 40.56 -64.50 7.34
C PRO A 15 40.10 -63.29 6.51
N GLU A 16 40.81 -62.92 5.44
CA GLU A 16 40.60 -61.65 4.73
C GLU A 16 39.26 -61.56 3.97
N PHE A 17 38.70 -62.69 3.52
CA PHE A 17 37.46 -62.69 2.73
C PHE A 17 36.20 -62.25 3.52
N GLN A 18 36.18 -62.40 4.85
CA GLN A 18 35.00 -62.02 5.65
C GLN A 18 34.89 -60.51 5.94
N ALA A 19 35.97 -59.75 5.84
CA ALA A 19 35.99 -58.33 6.21
C ALA A 19 35.31 -57.42 5.16
N ARG A 20 35.44 -57.74 3.86
CA ARG A 20 34.94 -56.89 2.76
C ARG A 20 33.41 -56.87 2.63
N SER A 21 32.71 -57.97 2.95
CA SER A 21 31.24 -58.07 2.81
C SER A 21 30.47 -57.17 3.78
N ARG A 22 30.98 -57.02 5.03
CA ARG A 22 30.33 -56.21 6.07
C ARG A 22 30.38 -54.70 5.78
N ARG A 23 31.47 -54.19 5.17
CA ARG A 23 31.56 -52.78 4.75
C ARG A 23 30.60 -52.46 3.59
N ARG A 24 30.51 -53.33 2.57
CA ARG A 24 29.55 -53.13 1.45
C ARG A 24 28.10 -53.11 1.91
N ARG A 25 27.68 -54.00 2.82
CA ARG A 25 26.31 -53.96 3.39
C ARG A 25 26.01 -52.66 4.15
N ARG A 26 26.95 -52.12 4.92
CA ARG A 26 26.77 -50.85 5.64
C ARG A 26 26.64 -49.64 4.69
N LEU A 27 27.42 -49.61 3.60
CA LEU A 27 27.31 -48.57 2.59
C LEU A 27 25.99 -48.62 1.82
N LEU A 28 25.51 -49.81 1.45
CA LEU A 28 24.22 -49.99 0.77
C LEU A 28 23.03 -49.59 1.66
N LEU A 29 23.07 -49.92 2.95
CA LEU A 29 22.05 -49.48 3.92
C LEU A 29 22.03 -47.95 4.09
N GLY A 30 23.20 -47.31 4.16
CA GLY A 30 23.29 -45.84 4.24
C GLY A 30 22.79 -45.12 2.98
N LEU A 31 23.01 -45.70 1.79
CA LEU A 31 22.49 -45.15 0.55
C LEU A 31 20.95 -45.24 0.49
N ALA A 32 20.39 -46.35 0.96
CA ALA A 32 18.94 -46.58 0.97
C ALA A 32 18.19 -45.61 1.90
N THR A 33 18.73 -45.28 3.08
CA THR A 33 18.11 -44.28 3.96
C THR A 33 18.16 -42.87 3.40
N VAL A 34 19.26 -42.46 2.77
CA VAL A 34 19.35 -41.15 2.10
C VAL A 34 18.35 -41.05 0.94
N ALA A 35 18.21 -42.10 0.13
CA ALA A 35 17.20 -42.14 -0.93
C ALA A 35 15.76 -42.03 -0.40
N ALA A 36 15.44 -42.75 0.69
CA ALA A 36 14.11 -42.71 1.30
C ALA A 36 13.76 -41.32 1.86
N VAL A 37 14.71 -40.64 2.51
CA VAL A 37 14.54 -39.27 3.01
C VAL A 37 14.38 -38.28 1.85
N GLY A 38 15.17 -38.42 0.78
CA GLY A 38 15.04 -37.57 -0.42
C GLY A 38 13.68 -37.70 -1.09
N VAL A 39 13.18 -38.92 -1.29
CA VAL A 39 11.84 -39.15 -1.86
C VAL A 39 10.74 -38.63 -0.92
N GLY A 40 10.88 -38.81 0.39
CA GLY A 40 9.95 -38.26 1.38
C GLY A 40 9.90 -36.72 1.36
N ALA A 41 11.05 -36.06 1.26
CA ALA A 41 11.15 -34.60 1.17
C ALA A 41 10.53 -34.08 -0.13
N VAL A 42 10.84 -34.68 -1.28
CA VAL A 42 10.24 -34.31 -2.58
C VAL A 42 8.74 -34.53 -2.55
N ALA A 43 8.25 -35.68 -2.07
CA ALA A 43 6.81 -35.98 -1.99
C ALA A 43 6.07 -35.11 -0.97
N TRP A 44 6.75 -34.56 0.04
CA TRP A 44 6.18 -33.56 0.95
C TRP A 44 6.12 -32.17 0.30
N TRP A 45 7.14 -31.81 -0.47
CA TRP A 45 7.23 -30.50 -1.14
C TRP A 45 6.37 -30.40 -2.41
N THR A 46 6.05 -31.53 -3.06
CA THR A 46 5.15 -31.60 -4.22
C THR A 46 3.71 -31.97 -3.85
N ARG A 47 3.38 -32.18 -2.57
CA ARG A 47 1.98 -32.32 -2.15
C ARG A 47 1.23 -31.03 -2.46
N PRO A 48 0.14 -31.07 -3.23
CA PRO A 48 -0.75 -29.91 -3.36
C PRO A 48 -1.22 -29.55 -1.95
N GLN A 49 -0.92 -28.32 -1.51
CA GLN A 49 -1.58 -27.81 -0.32
C GLN A 49 -3.09 -27.78 -0.61
N PRO A 50 -3.96 -28.28 0.29
CA PRO A 50 -5.38 -28.05 0.13
C PRO A 50 -5.59 -26.53 0.02
N PRO A 51 -6.41 -26.04 -0.92
CA PRO A 51 -6.67 -24.61 -1.01
C PRO A 51 -7.14 -24.16 0.37
N PRO A 52 -6.54 -23.11 0.97
CA PRO A 52 -6.99 -22.62 2.25
C PRO A 52 -8.47 -22.26 2.08
N THR A 53 -9.34 -22.91 2.84
CA THR A 53 -10.76 -22.57 2.91
C THR A 53 -10.82 -21.08 3.17
N ALA A 54 -11.28 -20.30 2.20
CA ALA A 54 -11.25 -18.85 2.30
C ALA A 54 -12.04 -18.48 3.56
N PRO A 55 -11.43 -17.78 4.55
CA PRO A 55 -12.21 -17.25 5.65
C PRO A 55 -13.29 -16.37 5.03
N VAL A 56 -14.54 -16.55 5.44
CA VAL A 56 -15.63 -15.67 5.04
C VAL A 56 -15.20 -14.27 5.45
N PRO A 57 -15.08 -13.30 4.52
CA PRO A 57 -14.61 -11.97 4.88
C PRO A 57 -15.57 -11.37 5.91
N SER A 58 -15.02 -10.80 6.99
CA SER A 58 -15.81 -10.03 7.95
C SER A 58 -16.61 -8.95 7.21
N ALA A 59 -17.77 -8.54 7.71
CA ALA A 59 -18.56 -7.47 7.09
C ALA A 59 -17.72 -6.20 6.82
N GLU A 60 -16.85 -5.86 7.77
CA GLU A 60 -15.83 -4.79 7.68
C GLU A 60 -14.84 -4.98 6.51
N GLN A 61 -14.42 -6.22 6.22
CA GLN A 61 -13.58 -6.52 5.07
C GLN A 61 -14.37 -6.42 3.76
N ALA A 62 -15.63 -6.88 3.73
CA ALA A 62 -16.48 -6.82 2.54
C ALA A 62 -16.85 -5.37 2.14
N GLY A 63 -16.94 -4.45 3.10
CA GLY A 63 -17.14 -3.02 2.87
C GLY A 63 -15.86 -2.25 2.52
N ALA A 64 -14.67 -2.81 2.78
CA ALA A 64 -13.40 -2.12 2.57
C ALA A 64 -12.98 -2.05 1.10
N VAL A 65 -12.44 -0.90 0.70
CA VAL A 65 -11.98 -0.59 -0.66
C VAL A 65 -10.48 -0.25 -0.64
N ALA A 66 -9.67 -0.86 -1.52
CA ALA A 66 -8.28 -0.41 -1.73
C ALA A 66 -8.14 0.34 -3.06
N VAL A 67 -7.40 1.46 -3.04
CA VAL A 67 -7.13 2.28 -4.24
C VAL A 67 -5.75 1.91 -4.81
N LEU A 68 -5.70 0.87 -5.66
CA LEU A 68 -4.46 0.31 -6.21
C LEU A 68 -3.64 1.30 -7.05
N GLY A 69 -4.25 2.41 -7.46
CA GLY A 69 -3.61 3.52 -8.13
C GLY A 69 -4.01 3.63 -9.60
N TRP A 70 -3.24 4.45 -10.32
CA TRP A 70 -3.54 4.84 -11.70
C TRP A 70 -2.37 4.53 -12.63
N SER A 71 -2.63 3.74 -13.67
CA SER A 71 -1.63 3.40 -14.71
C SER A 71 -1.95 4.09 -16.04
N PRO A 72 -0.94 4.51 -16.83
CA PRO A 72 -1.21 5.14 -18.12
C PRO A 72 -1.87 4.16 -19.10
N ALA A 73 -2.69 4.63 -20.03
CA ALA A 73 -3.19 3.83 -21.14
C ALA A 73 -2.05 3.53 -22.12
N THR A 74 -2.20 2.47 -22.91
CA THR A 74 -1.19 2.09 -23.91
C THR A 74 -1.07 3.13 -25.03
N GLY A 75 0.05 3.87 -25.04
CA GLY A 75 0.41 4.80 -26.12
C GLY A 75 0.88 6.16 -25.60
N GLY A 76 2.19 6.42 -25.69
CA GLY A 76 2.84 7.67 -25.27
C GLY A 76 3.71 7.50 -24.00
N PRO A 77 4.76 8.33 -23.82
CA PRO A 77 5.52 8.37 -22.58
C PRO A 77 4.67 9.05 -21.49
N PRO A 78 4.40 8.39 -20.34
CA PRO A 78 3.51 8.94 -19.34
C PRO A 78 4.17 10.02 -18.48
N SER A 79 3.44 11.08 -18.17
CA SER A 79 3.83 12.04 -17.13
C SER A 79 3.83 11.35 -15.74
N PRO A 80 4.99 11.21 -15.06
CA PRO A 80 5.13 10.32 -13.90
C PRO A 80 4.45 10.83 -12.62
N TRP A 81 3.95 12.06 -12.62
CA TRP A 81 3.25 12.68 -11.49
C TRP A 81 1.73 12.44 -11.53
N ILE A 82 1.16 12.12 -12.70
CA ILE A 82 -0.29 12.02 -12.90
C ILE A 82 -0.88 10.83 -12.14
N GLY A 83 -0.30 9.64 -12.30
CA GLY A 83 -0.77 8.44 -11.58
C GLY A 83 -0.80 8.63 -10.06
N PRO A 84 0.30 9.09 -9.42
CA PRO A 84 0.32 9.40 -7.99
C PRO A 84 -0.70 10.45 -7.54
N VAL A 85 -0.86 11.57 -8.27
CA VAL A 85 -1.80 12.63 -7.83
C VAL A 85 -3.26 12.18 -7.96
N LEU A 86 -3.61 11.46 -9.04
CA LEU A 86 -4.95 10.89 -9.22
C LEU A 86 -5.27 9.84 -8.15
N SER A 87 -4.27 9.08 -7.70
CA SER A 87 -4.43 8.12 -6.59
C SER A 87 -4.76 8.84 -5.28
N ARG A 88 -4.06 9.94 -4.99
CA ARG A 88 -4.26 10.77 -3.79
C ARG A 88 -5.63 11.46 -3.82
N MET A 89 -5.97 12.11 -4.93
CA MET A 89 -7.29 12.72 -5.13
C MET A 89 -8.43 11.69 -5.05
N LEU A 90 -8.23 10.48 -5.55
CA LEU A 90 -9.25 9.43 -5.50
C LEU A 90 -9.47 8.92 -4.07
N ALA A 91 -8.41 8.71 -3.27
CA ALA A 91 -8.55 8.40 -1.86
C ALA A 91 -9.38 9.49 -1.15
N THR A 92 -8.98 10.76 -1.28
CA THR A 92 -9.69 11.92 -0.73
C THR A 92 -11.17 11.97 -1.15
N ALA A 93 -11.47 11.71 -2.43
CA ALA A 93 -12.84 11.70 -2.94
C ALA A 93 -13.71 10.57 -2.40
N LEU A 94 -13.14 9.39 -2.16
CA LEU A 94 -13.86 8.24 -1.59
C LEU A 94 -14.12 8.44 -0.09
N GLU A 95 -13.17 9.06 0.61
CA GLU A 95 -13.31 9.46 2.01
C GLU A 95 -14.43 10.50 2.15
N GLY A 96 -14.47 11.49 1.27
CA GLY A 96 -15.54 12.49 1.24
C GLY A 96 -16.89 11.97 0.71
N ALA A 97 -16.89 10.82 0.02
CA ALA A 97 -18.09 10.07 -0.36
C ALA A 97 -18.59 9.11 0.74
N GLY A 98 -17.92 9.07 1.90
CA GLY A 98 -18.34 8.25 3.04
C GLY A 98 -18.04 6.75 2.91
N VAL A 99 -17.06 6.35 2.10
CA VAL A 99 -16.61 4.94 2.07
C VAL A 99 -15.93 4.61 3.42
N PRO A 100 -16.40 3.61 4.18
CA PRO A 100 -16.09 3.49 5.61
C PRO A 100 -14.67 2.99 5.94
N ARG A 101 -14.03 2.28 5.01
CA ARG A 101 -12.64 1.85 5.12
C ARG A 101 -11.96 1.91 3.76
N ILE A 102 -10.94 2.75 3.65
CA ILE A 102 -10.09 2.86 2.46
C ILE A 102 -8.69 2.42 2.83
N VAL A 103 -8.07 1.59 1.98
CA VAL A 103 -6.67 1.19 2.14
C VAL A 103 -5.83 1.98 1.13
N GLY A 104 -4.91 2.79 1.66
CA GLY A 104 -4.14 3.78 0.94
C GLY A 104 -2.69 3.39 0.62
N GLY A 105 -1.88 4.41 0.32
CA GLY A 105 -0.59 4.28 -0.38
C GLY A 105 0.49 3.45 0.33
N SER A 106 0.56 3.45 1.67
CA SER A 106 1.58 2.71 2.43
C SER A 106 1.41 1.19 2.34
N GLU A 107 0.19 0.72 2.61
CA GLU A 107 -0.22 -0.69 2.59
C GLU A 107 -0.12 -1.24 1.15
N ILE A 108 -0.51 -0.43 0.18
CA ILE A 108 -0.42 -0.78 -1.25
C ILE A 108 1.04 -0.79 -1.70
N ALA A 109 1.88 0.18 -1.31
CA ALA A 109 3.32 0.15 -1.57
C ALA A 109 4.05 -1.02 -0.88
N ARG A 110 3.51 -1.56 0.23
CA ARG A 110 3.96 -2.83 0.81
C ARG A 110 3.57 -4.00 -0.09
N VAL A 111 2.29 -4.17 -0.42
CA VAL A 111 1.81 -5.29 -1.24
C VAL A 111 2.42 -5.29 -2.64
N THR A 112 2.50 -4.14 -3.31
CA THR A 112 3.19 -3.96 -4.61
C THR A 112 4.65 -4.42 -4.58
N ARG A 113 5.40 -4.14 -3.49
CA ARG A 113 6.79 -4.65 -3.33
C ARG A 113 6.84 -6.15 -3.08
N GLU A 114 5.88 -6.69 -2.34
CA GLU A 114 5.79 -8.13 -2.05
C GLU A 114 5.37 -8.95 -3.28
N THR A 115 4.44 -8.46 -4.10
CA THR A 115 3.97 -9.13 -5.33
C THR A 115 4.85 -8.86 -6.54
N ARG A 116 5.70 -7.81 -6.50
CA ARG A 116 6.48 -7.29 -7.64
C ARG A 116 5.60 -6.86 -8.83
N THR A 117 4.38 -6.42 -8.55
CA THR A 117 3.45 -5.94 -9.57
C THR A 117 3.69 -4.46 -9.85
N GLU A 118 4.24 -4.12 -11.02
CA GLU A 118 4.51 -2.72 -11.38
C GLU A 118 3.23 -1.95 -11.74
N GLU A 119 2.23 -2.61 -12.32
CA GLU A 119 0.97 -2.00 -12.75
C GLU A 119 -0.22 -2.96 -12.55
N TRP A 120 -1.26 -2.50 -11.84
CA TRP A 120 -2.44 -3.30 -11.50
C TRP A 120 -3.48 -3.40 -12.64
N ARG A 121 -3.02 -3.68 -13.87
CA ARG A 121 -3.88 -3.71 -15.06
C ARG A 121 -4.61 -5.04 -15.26
N ALA A 122 -3.95 -6.17 -15.01
CA ALA A 122 -4.49 -7.49 -15.35
C ALA A 122 -5.32 -8.08 -14.22
N ASP A 123 -6.52 -8.56 -14.54
CA ASP A 123 -7.49 -9.08 -13.57
C ASP A 123 -6.98 -10.26 -12.74
N GLN A 124 -6.05 -11.04 -13.32
CA GLN A 124 -5.35 -12.14 -12.65
C GLN A 124 -4.56 -11.70 -11.41
N ASP A 125 -4.07 -10.47 -11.37
CA ASP A 125 -3.23 -9.93 -10.28
C ASP A 125 -4.09 -9.29 -9.17
N LEU A 126 -5.33 -8.93 -9.48
CA LEU A 126 -6.25 -8.24 -8.56
C LEU A 126 -6.78 -9.15 -7.45
N VAL A 127 -7.15 -10.40 -7.75
CA VAL A 127 -7.65 -11.34 -6.74
C VAL A 127 -6.61 -11.65 -5.65
N PRO A 128 -5.32 -11.91 -5.97
CA PRO A 128 -4.25 -11.95 -4.99
C PRO A 128 -4.08 -10.65 -4.18
N ALA A 129 -4.17 -9.48 -4.84
CA ALA A 129 -4.02 -8.18 -4.18
C ALA A 129 -5.13 -7.94 -3.13
N ALA A 130 -6.40 -8.17 -3.48
CA ALA A 130 -7.54 -8.03 -2.57
C ALA A 130 -7.36 -8.89 -1.31
N ARG A 131 -6.90 -10.14 -1.49
CA ARG A 131 -6.63 -11.06 -0.38
C ARG A 131 -5.48 -10.58 0.50
N ASN A 132 -4.38 -10.09 -0.08
CA ASN A 132 -3.21 -9.62 0.66
C ASN A 132 -3.45 -8.28 1.39
N LEU A 133 -4.37 -7.45 0.90
CA LEU A 133 -4.80 -6.19 1.50
C LEU A 133 -5.95 -6.36 2.51
N GLY A 134 -6.62 -7.51 2.53
CA GLY A 134 -7.77 -7.76 3.39
C GLY A 134 -8.95 -6.84 3.06
N VAL A 135 -9.27 -6.71 1.77
CA VAL A 135 -10.35 -5.86 1.25
C VAL A 135 -11.29 -6.64 0.35
N GLY A 136 -12.58 -6.31 0.39
CA GLY A 136 -13.62 -6.91 -0.44
C GLY A 136 -13.69 -6.30 -1.83
N ARG A 137 -13.15 -5.09 -2.02
CA ARG A 137 -13.24 -4.31 -3.27
C ARG A 137 -11.91 -3.63 -3.60
N LEU A 138 -11.61 -3.55 -4.89
CA LEU A 138 -10.42 -2.90 -5.45
C LEU A 138 -10.81 -1.84 -6.47
N LEU A 139 -10.16 -0.69 -6.41
CA LEU A 139 -10.24 0.36 -7.41
C LEU A 139 -8.95 0.42 -8.21
N VAL A 140 -9.08 0.34 -9.54
CA VAL A 140 -8.01 0.44 -10.53
C VAL A 140 -8.33 1.59 -11.47
N GLY A 141 -7.45 2.59 -11.53
CA GLY A 141 -7.54 3.69 -12.46
C GLY A 141 -6.66 3.50 -13.68
N THR A 142 -7.08 4.02 -14.83
CA THR A 142 -6.21 4.25 -15.98
C THR A 142 -6.40 5.65 -16.55
N TYR A 143 -5.33 6.26 -17.06
CA TYR A 143 -5.36 7.62 -17.59
C TYR A 143 -4.68 7.72 -18.96
N ARG A 144 -5.15 8.61 -19.83
CA ARG A 144 -4.53 8.91 -21.11
C ARG A 144 -4.41 10.42 -21.29
N GLU A 145 -3.21 10.88 -21.61
CA GLU A 145 -2.95 12.26 -22.03
C GLU A 145 -3.50 12.46 -23.45
N ASN A 146 -4.40 13.43 -23.62
CA ASN A 146 -5.04 13.74 -24.89
C ASN A 146 -4.29 14.90 -25.55
N GLY A 147 -3.55 14.61 -26.63
CA GLY A 147 -2.75 15.60 -27.36
C GLY A 147 -1.23 15.41 -27.13
N THR A 148 -0.47 16.51 -27.17
CA THR A 148 0.99 16.51 -26.99
C THR A 148 1.45 16.79 -25.55
N GLY A 149 0.52 16.78 -24.59
CA GLY A 149 0.79 16.99 -23.17
C GLY A 149 -0.50 16.88 -22.33
N PRO A 150 -0.44 17.12 -21.01
CA PRO A 150 -1.55 16.90 -20.09
C PRO A 150 -2.58 18.04 -20.10
N GLU A 151 -2.90 18.61 -21.26
CA GLU A 151 -3.92 19.67 -21.37
C GLU A 151 -5.32 19.12 -21.11
N SER A 152 -5.59 17.90 -21.60
CA SER A 152 -6.78 17.11 -21.29
C SER A 152 -6.40 15.66 -20.99
N LEU A 153 -7.15 15.03 -20.08
CA LEU A 153 -6.94 13.67 -19.62
C LEU A 153 -8.22 12.86 -19.78
N THR A 154 -8.14 11.73 -20.51
CA THR A 154 -9.16 10.68 -20.38
C THR A 154 -8.85 9.87 -19.14
N LEU A 155 -9.79 9.74 -18.22
CA LEU A 155 -9.72 8.97 -16.99
C LEU A 155 -10.75 7.84 -17.02
N GLU A 156 -10.33 6.59 -16.79
CA GLU A 156 -11.23 5.45 -16.55
C GLU A 156 -10.96 4.89 -15.16
N LEU A 157 -12.01 4.73 -14.36
CA LEU A 157 -11.95 4.13 -13.03
C LEU A 157 -12.80 2.86 -12.97
N ARG A 158 -12.24 1.78 -12.45
CA ARG A 158 -12.89 0.47 -12.36
C ARG A 158 -12.91 -0.06 -10.94
N MET A 159 -14.08 -0.54 -10.49
CA MET A 159 -14.19 -1.34 -9.29
C MET A 159 -14.32 -2.84 -9.61
N VAL A 160 -13.60 -3.65 -8.85
CA VAL A 160 -13.59 -5.11 -8.90
C VAL A 160 -13.80 -5.66 -7.49
N ASP A 161 -14.51 -6.76 -7.33
CA ASP A 161 -14.59 -7.47 -6.05
C ASP A 161 -13.34 -8.35 -5.80
N ALA A 162 -13.24 -8.90 -4.58
CA ALA A 162 -12.17 -9.81 -4.20
C ALA A 162 -12.14 -11.16 -4.96
N HIS A 163 -13.11 -11.43 -5.84
CA HIS A 163 -13.21 -12.62 -6.68
C HIS A 163 -12.92 -12.32 -8.17
N GLY A 164 -12.67 -11.06 -8.53
CA GLY A 164 -12.39 -10.63 -9.90
C GLY A 164 -13.63 -10.17 -10.69
N ALA A 165 -14.81 -10.12 -10.08
CA ALA A 165 -16.02 -9.63 -10.72
C ALA A 165 -15.98 -8.09 -10.82
N ARG A 166 -16.13 -7.56 -12.04
CA ARG A 166 -16.23 -6.11 -12.31
C ARG A 166 -17.57 -5.58 -11.77
N LEU A 167 -17.51 -4.78 -10.70
CA LEU A 167 -18.68 -4.20 -10.03
C LEU A 167 -19.14 -2.89 -10.68
N GLY A 168 -18.23 -2.14 -11.30
CA GLY A 168 -18.57 -0.87 -11.95
C GLY A 168 -17.39 -0.28 -12.70
N VAL A 169 -17.68 0.56 -13.70
CA VAL A 169 -16.71 1.43 -14.37
C VAL A 169 -17.35 2.78 -14.63
N ALA A 170 -16.57 3.84 -14.43
CA ALA A 170 -16.88 5.19 -14.89
C ALA A 170 -15.72 5.72 -15.74
N THR A 171 -16.03 6.60 -16.69
CA THR A 171 -15.06 7.23 -17.58
C THR A 171 -15.40 8.70 -17.70
N THR A 172 -14.39 9.57 -17.63
CA THR A 172 -14.55 11.00 -17.92
C THR A 172 -13.34 11.52 -18.69
N GLU A 173 -13.56 12.56 -19.47
CA GLU A 173 -12.50 13.47 -19.89
C GLU A 173 -12.52 14.71 -19.01
N ALA A 174 -11.36 15.29 -18.71
CA ALA A 174 -11.24 16.57 -18.01
C ALA A 174 -9.86 17.23 -18.26
N PRO A 175 -9.77 18.57 -18.34
CA PRO A 175 -8.50 19.27 -18.29
C PRO A 175 -7.85 19.17 -16.90
N VAL A 176 -6.54 19.37 -16.80
CA VAL A 176 -5.81 19.31 -15.50
C VAL A 176 -6.43 20.24 -14.44
N ALA A 177 -6.95 21.41 -14.85
CA ALA A 177 -7.59 22.36 -13.95
C ALA A 177 -8.92 21.88 -13.33
N GLU A 178 -9.56 20.86 -13.92
CA GLU A 178 -10.84 20.29 -13.47
C GLU A 178 -10.68 18.87 -12.89
N LEU A 179 -9.44 18.41 -12.68
CA LEU A 179 -9.16 17.06 -12.16
C LEU A 179 -9.84 16.77 -10.82
N GLY A 180 -9.89 17.75 -9.90
CA GLY A 180 -10.58 17.60 -8.63
C GLY A 180 -12.06 17.22 -8.81
N PRO A 181 -12.88 18.10 -9.41
CA PRO A 181 -14.27 17.81 -9.75
C PRO A 181 -14.47 16.51 -10.57
N ALA A 182 -13.57 16.21 -11.50
CA ALA A 182 -13.63 15.02 -12.34
C ALA A 182 -13.41 13.72 -11.55
N VAL A 183 -12.38 13.66 -10.68
CA VAL A 183 -12.10 12.52 -9.81
C VAL A 183 -13.20 12.35 -8.76
N ALA A 184 -13.72 13.43 -8.18
CA ALA A 184 -14.87 13.38 -7.27
C ALA A 184 -16.12 12.80 -7.93
N ARG A 185 -16.36 13.13 -9.21
CA ARG A 185 -17.47 12.55 -9.99
C ARG A 185 -17.25 11.07 -10.29
N LEU A 186 -16.07 10.66 -10.75
CA LEU A 186 -15.74 9.25 -10.98
C LEU A 186 -15.91 8.40 -9.71
N ALA A 187 -15.44 8.90 -8.56
CA ALA A 187 -15.57 8.20 -7.28
C ALA A 187 -17.04 7.92 -6.95
N ARG A 188 -17.91 8.94 -7.04
CA ARG A 188 -19.36 8.79 -6.80
C ARG A 188 -20.03 7.84 -7.80
N GLU A 189 -19.73 7.96 -9.09
CA GLU A 189 -20.31 7.10 -10.14
C GLU A 189 -19.96 5.62 -9.91
N VAL A 190 -18.70 5.30 -9.58
CA VAL A 190 -18.26 3.92 -9.33
C VAL A 190 -18.76 3.37 -8.00
N VAL A 191 -18.80 4.19 -6.94
CA VAL A 191 -19.38 3.82 -5.63
C VAL A 191 -20.87 3.48 -5.76
N ALA A 192 -21.63 4.30 -6.49
CA ALA A 192 -23.05 4.08 -6.75
C ALA A 192 -23.29 2.83 -7.61
N ALA A 193 -22.54 2.67 -8.72
CA ALA A 193 -22.70 1.51 -9.62
C ALA A 193 -22.38 0.17 -8.96
N SER A 194 -21.45 0.16 -8.00
CA SER A 194 -20.98 -1.05 -7.32
C SER A 194 -21.83 -1.48 -6.11
N GLY A 195 -22.83 -0.70 -5.71
CA GLY A 195 -23.55 -0.93 -4.45
C GLY A 195 -22.59 -0.98 -3.25
N THR A 196 -21.65 -0.03 -3.19
CA THR A 196 -20.79 0.15 -2.01
C THR A 196 -21.60 0.88 -0.95
N GLU A 197 -21.69 0.33 0.27
CA GLU A 197 -22.30 1.03 1.39
C GLU A 197 -21.45 2.26 1.75
N THR A 198 -22.10 3.42 1.81
CA THR A 198 -21.51 4.68 2.26
C THR A 198 -22.17 5.11 3.55
N ASP A 199 -21.40 5.74 4.43
CA ASP A 199 -21.91 6.32 5.66
C ASP A 199 -22.73 7.60 5.35
N PRO A 200 -24.05 7.61 5.58
CA PRO A 200 -24.90 8.76 5.28
C PRO A 200 -24.69 9.94 6.25
N THR A 201 -23.94 9.75 7.34
CA THR A 201 -23.54 10.83 8.26
C THR A 201 -22.37 11.63 7.71
N VAL A 202 -21.56 11.03 6.81
CA VAL A 202 -20.56 11.74 5.99
C VAL A 202 -21.27 12.53 4.90
N ARG A 203 -21.89 13.64 5.30
CA ARG A 203 -22.50 14.59 4.38
C ARG A 203 -21.45 15.54 3.82
N GLY A 204 -21.27 15.50 2.51
CA GLY A 204 -20.88 16.69 1.77
C GLY A 204 -19.43 17.14 1.94
N GLU A 205 -18.49 16.22 2.17
CA GLU A 205 -17.08 16.44 1.81
C GLU A 205 -16.89 16.39 0.26
N THR A 206 -17.88 16.89 -0.51
CA THR A 206 -17.81 17.04 -1.97
C THR A 206 -16.71 18.02 -2.40
N ASP A 207 -16.35 18.92 -1.48
CA ASP A 207 -15.38 19.99 -1.64
C ASP A 207 -14.00 19.55 -1.11
N ALA A 208 -13.84 18.27 -0.69
CA ALA A 208 -12.56 17.72 -0.24
C ALA A 208 -11.47 17.68 -1.33
N LEU A 209 -11.78 18.04 -2.58
CA LEU A 209 -10.79 18.25 -3.64
C LEU A 209 -10.55 19.73 -3.98
N ASP A 210 -11.23 20.67 -3.34
CA ASP A 210 -11.05 22.10 -3.62
C ASP A 210 -9.72 22.69 -3.09
N TYR A 211 -9.10 22.04 -2.10
CA TYR A 211 -7.78 22.43 -1.59
C TYR A 211 -6.61 21.94 -2.45
N TYR A 212 -6.85 21.09 -3.46
CA TYR A 212 -5.80 20.71 -4.41
C TYR A 212 -5.50 21.83 -5.40
N PRO A 213 -4.24 22.05 -5.81
CA PRO A 213 -3.91 23.08 -6.78
C PRO A 213 -4.60 22.88 -8.13
N LYS A 214 -5.30 23.92 -8.60
CA LYS A 214 -6.11 23.89 -9.85
C LYS A 214 -5.34 24.32 -11.11
N SER A 215 -4.03 24.52 -11.01
CA SER A 215 -3.16 24.83 -12.16
C SER A 215 -2.09 23.78 -12.30
N ALA A 216 -1.85 23.30 -13.53
CA ALA A 216 -0.78 22.34 -13.83
C ALA A 216 0.60 22.83 -13.34
N LEU A 217 0.86 24.14 -13.42
CA LEU A 217 2.08 24.80 -12.96
C LEU A 217 2.36 24.61 -11.46
N ILE A 218 1.32 24.41 -10.66
CA ILE A 218 1.40 24.19 -9.20
C ILE A 218 1.23 22.70 -8.89
N LEU A 219 0.27 22.04 -9.56
CA LEU A 219 -0.13 20.66 -9.28
C LEU A 219 0.98 19.65 -9.60
N GLU A 220 1.71 19.83 -10.70
CA GLU A 220 2.85 18.95 -11.02
C GLU A 220 3.98 19.03 -9.96
N PRO A 221 4.54 20.21 -9.62
CA PRO A 221 5.56 20.28 -8.58
C PRO A 221 5.03 19.89 -7.20
N TYR A 222 3.76 20.19 -6.87
CA TYR A 222 3.14 19.67 -5.65
C TYR A 222 3.12 18.14 -5.62
N ALA A 223 2.59 17.50 -6.67
CA ALA A 223 2.47 16.05 -6.78
C ALA A 223 3.82 15.33 -6.74
N ARG A 224 4.83 15.86 -7.45
CA ARG A 224 6.22 15.37 -7.37
C ARG A 224 6.80 15.55 -5.96
N GLY A 225 6.48 16.66 -5.30
CA GLY A 225 6.80 16.92 -3.91
C GLY A 225 6.30 15.84 -2.97
N CYS A 226 4.99 15.58 -2.99
CA CYS A 226 4.35 14.54 -2.19
C CYS A 226 4.90 13.14 -2.48
N LEU A 227 5.13 12.80 -3.76
CA LEU A 227 5.73 11.50 -4.12
C LEU A 227 7.12 11.30 -3.51
N GLU A 228 7.92 12.35 -3.37
CA GLU A 228 9.23 12.28 -2.72
C GLU A 228 9.11 12.25 -1.18
N LEU A 229 8.05 12.81 -0.58
CA LEU A 229 7.73 12.59 0.85
C LEU A 229 7.36 11.13 1.11
N ASP A 230 6.47 10.57 0.29
CA ASP A 230 6.03 9.17 0.33
C ASP A 230 7.22 8.19 0.21
N ARG A 231 8.33 8.62 -0.41
CA ARG A 231 9.59 7.87 -0.57
C ARG A 231 10.61 8.08 0.55
N GLY A 232 10.36 8.99 1.51
CA GLY A 232 11.33 9.37 2.53
C GLY A 232 12.49 10.21 2.01
N LEU A 233 12.28 11.00 0.94
CA LEU A 233 13.29 11.85 0.28
C LEU A 233 12.97 13.34 0.47
N PRO A 234 12.97 13.85 1.72
CA PRO A 234 12.40 15.17 2.02
C PRO A 234 13.21 16.34 1.44
N ALA A 235 14.51 16.16 1.15
CA ALA A 235 15.32 17.15 0.46
C ALA A 235 14.87 17.36 -0.99
N SER A 236 14.51 16.29 -1.71
CA SER A 236 13.92 16.33 -3.05
C SER A 236 12.50 16.90 -3.00
N ALA A 237 11.68 16.42 -2.05
CA ALA A 237 10.33 16.92 -1.85
C ALA A 237 10.29 18.43 -1.66
N ARG A 238 11.10 18.96 -0.73
CA ARG A 238 11.25 20.40 -0.48
C ARG A 238 11.64 21.17 -1.74
N ALA A 239 12.47 20.62 -2.62
CA ALA A 239 12.87 21.31 -3.86
C ALA A 239 11.67 21.51 -4.79
N TYR A 240 10.85 20.48 -4.99
CA TYR A 240 9.62 20.57 -5.78
C TYR A 240 8.53 21.43 -5.09
N LEU A 241 8.31 21.25 -3.79
CA LEU A 241 7.28 21.98 -3.03
C LEU A 241 7.58 23.48 -2.94
N ARG A 242 8.85 23.90 -2.96
CA ARG A 242 9.22 25.31 -3.09
C ARG A 242 8.89 25.92 -4.46
N ILE A 243 8.85 25.11 -5.52
CA ILE A 243 8.41 25.57 -6.85
C ILE A 243 6.89 25.78 -6.82
N ALA A 244 6.13 24.84 -6.25
CA ALA A 244 4.69 24.97 -6.05
C ALA A 244 4.36 26.21 -5.18
N ALA A 245 5.02 26.38 -4.03
CA ALA A 245 4.78 27.50 -3.11
C ALA A 245 5.20 28.88 -3.67
N LEU A 246 6.06 28.91 -4.69
CA LEU A 246 6.42 30.13 -5.41
C LEU A 246 5.40 30.47 -6.51
N ALA A 247 4.75 29.45 -7.09
CA ALA A 247 3.68 29.63 -8.06
C ALA A 247 2.33 29.97 -7.39
N ASP A 248 2.11 29.51 -6.17
CA ASP A 248 0.96 29.84 -5.32
C ASP A 248 1.35 29.78 -3.85
N SER A 249 1.45 30.96 -3.22
CA SER A 249 1.79 31.10 -1.80
C SER A 249 0.59 30.90 -0.86
N ASP A 250 -0.63 30.93 -1.38
CA ASP A 250 -1.86 30.89 -0.58
C ASP A 250 -2.57 29.51 -0.65
N SER A 251 -1.99 28.53 -1.36
CA SER A 251 -2.40 27.13 -1.26
C SER A 251 -2.02 26.51 0.10
N ALA A 252 -3.03 26.37 0.98
CA ALA A 252 -2.90 25.73 2.29
C ALA A 252 -2.22 24.35 2.23
N GLU A 253 -2.61 23.52 1.26
CA GLU A 253 -2.09 22.16 1.08
C GLU A 253 -0.63 22.12 0.60
N VAL A 254 -0.20 23.08 -0.22
CA VAL A 254 1.22 23.25 -0.60
C VAL A 254 2.06 23.68 0.60
N GLN A 255 1.55 24.60 1.43
CA GLN A 255 2.25 25.03 2.66
C GLN A 255 2.36 23.87 3.67
N ARG A 256 1.31 23.07 3.84
CA ARG A 256 1.29 21.89 4.71
C ARG A 256 2.33 20.84 4.28
N ALA A 257 2.35 20.48 3.00
CA ALA A 257 3.34 19.54 2.46
C ALA A 257 4.78 20.09 2.56
N LEU A 258 4.98 21.40 2.36
CA LEU A 258 6.31 22.02 2.52
C LEU A 258 6.76 22.02 4.00
N ALA A 259 5.84 22.21 4.94
CA ALA A 259 6.10 22.11 6.38
C ALA A 259 6.55 20.68 6.76
N GLU A 260 5.90 19.66 6.21
CA GLU A 260 6.27 18.25 6.36
C GLU A 260 7.69 17.97 5.83
N ALA A 261 8.01 18.47 4.63
CA ALA A 261 9.34 18.34 4.05
C ALA A 261 10.45 18.93 4.94
N TRP A 262 10.20 20.09 5.56
CA TRP A 262 11.13 20.67 6.54
C TRP A 262 11.17 19.87 7.85
N GLY A 263 10.05 19.28 8.27
CA GLY A 263 9.95 18.49 9.51
C GLY A 263 10.76 17.22 9.42
N MET A 264 10.69 16.51 8.29
CA MET A 264 11.50 15.34 7.98
C MET A 264 12.99 15.66 7.79
N ILE A 265 13.36 16.91 7.47
CA ILE A 265 14.75 17.40 7.45
C ILE A 265 15.24 17.73 8.88
N GLY A 266 14.33 17.96 9.84
CA GLY A 266 14.63 18.39 11.20
C GLY A 266 14.62 19.91 11.41
N ASP A 267 14.20 20.70 10.41
CA ASP A 267 14.07 22.17 10.52
C ASP A 267 12.72 22.55 11.16
N ARG A 268 12.60 22.22 12.44
CA ARG A 268 11.37 22.36 13.24
C ARG A 268 10.80 23.78 13.22
N THR A 269 11.66 24.81 13.17
CA THR A 269 11.23 26.21 13.10
C THR A 269 10.40 26.47 11.84
N LYS A 270 10.89 26.06 10.66
CA LYS A 270 10.14 26.24 9.41
C LYS A 270 8.91 25.36 9.33
N SER A 271 8.95 24.16 9.92
CA SER A 271 7.78 23.29 9.99
C SER A 271 6.64 23.93 10.78
N VAL A 272 6.94 24.55 11.92
CA VAL A 272 5.94 25.26 12.73
C VAL A 272 5.44 26.52 12.02
N GLU A 273 6.33 27.29 11.39
CA GLU A 273 5.98 28.49 10.60
C GLU A 273 5.01 28.15 9.45
N LEU A 274 5.38 27.20 8.60
CA LEU A 274 4.61 26.83 7.41
C LEU A 274 3.35 26.02 7.76
N GLY A 275 3.40 25.20 8.81
CA GLY A 275 2.22 24.48 9.32
C GLY A 275 1.16 25.42 9.92
N ALA A 276 1.60 26.45 10.65
CA ALA A 276 0.69 27.51 11.11
C ALA A 276 0.09 28.27 9.93
N ARG A 277 0.89 28.65 8.93
CA ARG A 277 0.41 29.32 7.70
C ARG A 277 -0.57 28.44 6.91
N ALA A 278 -0.35 27.13 6.87
CA ALA A 278 -1.28 26.20 6.25
C ALA A 278 -2.65 26.20 6.94
N LEU A 279 -2.70 26.20 8.28
CA LEU A 279 -3.95 26.29 9.05
C LEU A 279 -4.66 27.65 8.87
N GLU A 280 -3.92 28.76 8.79
CA GLU A 280 -4.50 30.08 8.48
C GLU A 280 -5.20 30.10 7.12
N LEU A 281 -4.53 29.57 6.08
CA LEU A 281 -5.06 29.49 4.73
C LEU A 281 -6.18 28.44 4.61
N GLY A 282 -6.11 27.39 5.41
CA GLY A 282 -7.06 26.29 5.45
C GLY A 282 -8.22 26.48 6.43
N ALA A 283 -8.46 27.70 6.92
CA ALA A 283 -9.47 27.96 7.96
C ALA A 283 -10.89 27.51 7.56
N ASP A 284 -11.25 27.68 6.28
CA ASP A 284 -12.56 27.28 5.72
C ASP A 284 -12.58 25.84 5.16
N LEU A 285 -11.47 25.08 5.29
CA LEU A 285 -11.40 23.70 4.79
C LEU A 285 -12.14 22.70 5.69
N PRO A 286 -12.51 21.52 5.15
CA PRO A 286 -13.19 20.48 5.92
C PRO A 286 -12.51 20.16 7.24
N GLU A 287 -13.30 19.90 8.28
CA GLU A 287 -12.80 19.66 9.65
C GLU A 287 -11.72 18.59 9.70
N ARG A 288 -11.86 17.53 8.89
CA ARG A 288 -10.85 16.46 8.76
C ARG A 288 -9.48 16.98 8.32
N TRP A 289 -9.43 17.83 7.30
CA TRP A 289 -8.17 18.42 6.83
C TRP A 289 -7.55 19.29 7.93
N ARG A 290 -8.37 20.07 8.64
CA ARG A 290 -7.91 20.93 9.74
C ARG A 290 -7.37 20.11 10.91
N LEU A 291 -8.05 19.04 11.34
CA LEU A 291 -7.60 18.13 12.39
C LEU A 291 -6.26 17.44 12.04
N GLN A 292 -6.07 17.05 10.77
CA GLN A 292 -4.80 16.51 10.28
C GLN A 292 -3.68 17.56 10.38
N ALA A 293 -3.88 18.74 9.81
CA ALA A 293 -2.89 19.82 9.81
C ALA A 293 -2.55 20.32 11.24
N GLU A 294 -3.52 20.33 12.16
CA GLU A 294 -3.34 20.70 13.56
C GLU A 294 -2.51 19.64 14.31
N ALA A 295 -2.82 18.35 14.15
CA ALA A 295 -2.02 17.27 14.73
C ALA A 295 -0.58 17.22 14.18
N GLU A 296 -0.39 17.53 12.90
CA GLU A 296 0.94 17.65 12.31
C GLU A 296 1.73 18.83 12.89
N LEU A 297 1.05 19.98 13.09
CA LEU A 297 1.64 21.18 13.67
C LEU A 297 2.01 20.98 15.14
N ASP A 298 1.17 20.36 15.95
CA ASP A 298 1.46 20.12 17.37
C ASP A 298 2.60 19.11 17.55
N ARG A 299 2.67 18.07 16.71
CA ARG A 299 3.86 17.22 16.59
C ARG A 299 5.12 18.03 16.29
N TRP A 300 5.08 19.02 15.38
CA TRP A 300 6.23 19.91 15.13
C TRP A 300 6.45 20.95 16.22
N ARG A 301 5.44 21.34 17.01
CA ARG A 301 5.61 22.13 18.23
C ARG A 301 6.19 21.30 19.37
N GLY A 302 6.20 19.97 19.24
CA GLY A 302 6.73 19.00 20.21
C GLY A 302 5.73 18.64 21.29
N ASP A 303 4.44 18.74 21.00
CA ASP A 303 3.36 18.19 21.81
C ASP A 303 2.75 16.97 21.09
N PRO A 304 3.41 15.80 21.17
CA PRO A 304 2.87 14.57 20.58
C PRO A 304 1.61 14.07 21.31
N ALA A 305 1.33 14.56 22.52
CA ALA A 305 0.13 14.21 23.27
C ALA A 305 -1.10 14.91 22.70
N ALA A 306 -1.05 16.24 22.50
CA ALA A 306 -2.11 17.01 21.84
C ALA A 306 -2.38 16.47 20.42
N ALA A 307 -1.32 16.20 19.65
CA ALA A 307 -1.44 15.57 18.33
C ALA A 307 -2.14 14.20 18.38
N ALA A 308 -1.87 13.37 19.39
CA ALA A 308 -2.52 12.08 19.58
C ALA A 308 -4.00 12.22 19.99
N GLU A 309 -4.39 13.26 20.75
CA GLU A 309 -5.79 13.52 21.11
C GLU A 309 -6.63 13.96 19.89
N LEU A 310 -6.07 14.80 19.01
CA LEU A 310 -6.73 15.21 17.76
C LEU A 310 -6.99 14.02 16.82
N LEU A 311 -6.00 13.13 16.66
CA LEU A 311 -6.16 11.89 15.89
C LEU A 311 -7.15 10.92 16.56
N ALA A 312 -7.17 10.86 17.90
CA ALA A 312 -8.13 10.04 18.63
C ALA A 312 -9.58 10.51 18.44
N ARG A 313 -9.82 11.82 18.31
CA ARG A 313 -11.13 12.39 17.95
C ARG A 313 -11.54 11.98 16.54
N TRP A 314 -10.69 12.19 15.53
CA TRP A 314 -10.98 11.77 14.14
C TRP A 314 -11.30 10.26 14.07
N ARG A 315 -10.59 9.42 14.82
CA ARG A 315 -10.86 7.98 14.91
C ARG A 315 -12.17 7.60 15.62
N GLN A 316 -12.74 8.45 16.47
CA GLN A 316 -14.08 8.21 17.05
C GLN A 316 -15.18 8.37 15.98
N ASP A 317 -15.02 9.33 15.08
CA ASP A 317 -15.96 9.57 13.99
C ASP A 317 -15.83 8.55 12.85
N ARG A 318 -14.64 7.96 12.63
CA ARG A 318 -14.42 6.86 11.67
C ARG A 318 -13.54 5.74 12.24
N PRO A 319 -14.12 4.74 12.94
CA PRO A 319 -13.35 3.66 13.57
C PRO A 319 -12.71 2.66 12.59
N GLY A 320 -13.10 2.67 11.30
CA GLY A 320 -12.53 1.82 10.25
C GLY A 320 -11.29 2.39 9.55
N ASP A 321 -10.90 3.63 9.87
CA ASP A 321 -9.73 4.30 9.29
C ASP A 321 -8.46 3.98 10.09
N LEU A 322 -7.46 3.39 9.41
CA LEU A 322 -6.24 2.88 10.05
C LEU A 322 -5.11 3.91 10.10
N ASP A 323 -5.10 4.89 9.20
CA ASP A 323 -4.04 5.90 9.13
C ASP A 323 -3.98 6.79 10.40
N PRO A 324 -5.09 7.36 10.93
CA PRO A 324 -5.06 8.07 12.21
C PRO A 324 -4.68 7.16 13.37
N ALA A 325 -5.15 5.91 13.38
CA ALA A 325 -4.86 4.94 14.44
C ALA A 325 -3.35 4.61 14.53
N LEU A 326 -2.69 4.41 13.38
CA LEU A 326 -1.26 4.15 13.30
C LEU A 326 -0.43 5.40 13.61
N ALA A 327 -0.87 6.58 13.18
CA ALA A 327 -0.21 7.84 13.51
C ALA A 327 -0.27 8.16 15.01
N GLU A 328 -1.45 8.01 15.64
CA GLU A 328 -1.64 8.16 17.09
C GLU A 328 -0.78 7.18 17.89
N LEU A 329 -0.76 5.91 17.49
CA LEU A 329 0.05 4.88 18.17
C LEU A 329 1.54 5.22 18.13
N ARG A 330 2.06 5.67 16.98
CA ARG A 330 3.46 6.11 16.82
C ARG A 330 3.78 7.31 17.71
N LEU A 331 2.88 8.30 17.79
CA LEU A 331 3.06 9.48 18.65
C LEU A 331 3.08 9.12 20.13
N ARG A 332 2.19 8.23 20.57
CA ARG A 332 2.16 7.74 21.96
C ARG A 332 3.40 6.95 22.34
N LEU A 333 3.90 6.09 21.44
CA LEU A 333 5.15 5.36 21.66
C LEU A 333 6.35 6.31 21.77
N ALA A 334 6.44 7.30 20.89
CA ALA A 334 7.50 8.31 20.94
C ALA A 334 7.44 9.17 22.22
N ALA A 335 6.24 9.45 22.75
CA ALA A 335 6.07 10.14 24.03
C ALA A 335 6.48 9.27 25.24
N SER A 336 6.15 7.97 25.23
CA SER A 336 6.57 7.06 26.31
C SER A 336 8.08 6.82 26.36
N ASP A 337 8.78 6.91 25.22
CA ASP A 337 10.23 6.79 25.16
C ASP A 337 10.97 8.04 25.71
N THR A 338 10.28 9.16 25.91
CA THR A 338 10.85 10.39 26.51
C THR A 338 10.70 10.51 28.03
N ASP A 339 9.90 9.64 28.66
CA ASP A 339 9.61 9.64 30.10
C ASP A 339 10.42 8.57 30.89
N GLY A 340 11.44 7.94 30.28
CA GLY A 340 12.27 6.86 30.85
C GLY A 340 13.76 7.18 30.96
#